data_AF-A0AAW1ASI5-F1
#
_entry.id   AF-A0AAW1ASI5-F1
#
_cell.length_a   1.000
_cell.length_b   1.000
_cell.length_c   1.000
_cell.angle_alpha   90.00
_cell.angle_beta   90.00
_cell.angle_gamma   90.00
#
_symmetry.space_group_name_H-M   'P 1'
#
loop_
_entity.id
_entity.type
_entity.pdbx_description
1 polymer ?
#
loop_
_entity_poly.entity_id
_entity_poly.type
_entity_poly.pdbx_seq_one_letter_code
_entity_poly.pdbx_strand_id
1 'polypeptide(L)'
;MTREGGREERRGKMVREGGKEKEKRGRKEGRKERKEGRKERKGNRERRRKEGKKEGRKEGRKGGREGGRKEGRKERKGVKTPPAKGIHYKKVQRIYCSDPFQAFDVKKEVMINVGGSKYLLPWSTLDEFPSSRLSKLKSCNSYEEIIQICDDYDEDTHEFFFDRNPSAFGMIVSFLAAGKLMLLRNMCVLSFREELKYWGIAESKLENCCFQKLLQKVEELSEDHKEEELQRAKLVACAQKEETKFGRFMNNLRDMVENPQSGLPGKIFACLSVLFVATTAISLCISTMPDLREEEDRGECSQKCYYIFIIETICVAWFSLEFCLRFIQAKSKCQFFKGPLNVIDFLAISPYYVSLIMLDDEVSENDHRPSGSSYLEKVGLVLRVLRALRILYVMRLARHSLGLQTLGLTMQRCAREFGLLILFLCVAITLFSPLVYLAENESGKVLEFTSIPASYWWAIISMTTVGYGDMVPRSIPGQMVALSSILSGILIMAFPATSIFHTFSHSYAELRKRHKRLHAQLTRIRSANTISERDTFNESESFASDESEYPIKYIFKG
;
A
#
# COMPACT_ATOMS: atom_id res chain seq x y z
N MET A 1 19.07 -38.66 55.20
CA MET A 1 19.04 -37.34 54.52
C MET A 1 20.18 -37.09 53.54
N THR A 2 21.08 -38.03 53.24
CA THR A 2 22.30 -37.77 52.42
C THR A 2 22.28 -38.32 50.99
N ARG A 3 21.18 -38.91 50.50
CA ARG A 3 21.09 -39.48 49.13
C ARG A 3 20.35 -38.60 48.11
N GLU A 4 19.53 -37.65 48.54
CA GLU A 4 18.78 -36.76 47.64
C GLU A 4 19.56 -35.52 47.20
N GLY A 5 20.35 -34.90 48.11
CA GLY A 5 21.13 -33.70 47.78
C GLY A 5 22.19 -33.91 46.68
N GLY A 6 22.82 -35.10 46.62
CA GLY A 6 23.80 -35.42 45.57
C GLY A 6 23.20 -35.61 44.17
N ARG A 7 21.89 -35.80 44.05
CA ARG A 7 21.19 -36.00 42.77
C ARG A 7 20.76 -34.67 42.15
N GLU A 8 20.40 -33.69 42.98
CA GLU A 8 20.10 -32.33 42.56
C GLU A 8 21.34 -31.56 42.10
N GLU A 9 22.46 -31.73 42.80
CA GLU A 9 23.72 -31.05 42.44
C GLU A 9 24.28 -31.53 41.09
N ARG A 10 24.16 -32.83 40.78
CA ARG A 10 24.51 -33.37 39.45
C ARG A 10 23.58 -32.88 38.35
N ARG A 11 22.28 -32.69 38.63
CA ARG A 11 21.32 -32.12 37.67
C ARG A 11 21.64 -30.65 37.39
N GLY A 12 21.97 -29.86 38.40
CA GLY A 12 22.37 -28.46 38.23
C GLY A 12 23.65 -28.30 37.40
N LYS A 13 24.61 -29.21 37.56
CA LYS A 13 25.88 -29.19 36.80
C LYS A 13 25.66 -29.55 35.31
N MET A 14 24.86 -30.56 35.00
CA MET A 14 24.50 -30.92 33.61
C MET A 14 23.73 -29.81 32.89
N VAL A 15 22.82 -29.12 33.58
CA VAL A 15 22.05 -28.01 32.99
C VAL A 15 22.96 -26.81 32.68
N ARG A 16 23.91 -26.49 33.57
CA ARG A 16 24.91 -25.42 33.32
C ARG A 16 25.86 -25.75 32.17
N GLU A 17 26.30 -27.00 32.04
CA GLU A 17 27.16 -27.41 30.92
C GLU A 17 26.41 -27.41 29.58
N GLY A 18 25.18 -27.91 29.55
CA GLY A 18 24.32 -27.87 28.35
C GLY A 18 23.98 -26.43 27.89
N GLY A 19 23.85 -25.49 28.83
CA GLY A 19 23.68 -24.06 28.51
C GLY A 19 24.90 -23.45 27.82
N LYS A 20 26.10 -23.72 28.34
CA LYS A 20 27.37 -23.22 27.76
C LYS A 20 27.65 -23.79 26.37
N GLU A 21 27.22 -25.02 26.11
CA GLU A 21 27.40 -25.66 24.80
C GLU A 21 26.44 -25.09 23.74
N LYS A 22 25.18 -24.82 24.12
CA LYS A 22 24.21 -24.13 23.25
C LYS A 22 24.65 -22.71 22.89
N GLU A 23 25.19 -21.96 23.83
CA GLU A 23 25.71 -20.61 23.58
C GLU A 23 26.91 -20.61 22.61
N LYS A 24 27.84 -21.56 22.78
CA LYS A 24 28.96 -21.75 21.84
C LYS A 24 28.50 -22.11 20.44
N ARG A 25 27.42 -22.90 20.30
CA ARG A 25 26.84 -23.29 19.01
C ARG A 25 26.19 -22.10 18.31
N GLY A 26 25.40 -21.30 19.03
CA GLY A 26 24.80 -20.07 18.50
C GLY A 26 25.85 -19.03 18.06
N ARG A 27 26.95 -18.90 18.81
CA ARG A 27 28.06 -18.00 18.45
C ARG A 27 28.79 -18.45 17.18
N LYS A 28 28.89 -19.76 16.93
CA LYS A 28 29.48 -20.31 15.69
C LYS A 28 28.54 -20.11 14.49
N GLU A 29 27.24 -20.29 14.66
CA GLU A 29 26.23 -20.04 13.60
C GLU A 29 26.18 -18.56 13.20
N GLY A 30 26.13 -17.64 14.17
CA GLY A 30 26.16 -16.20 13.88
C GLY A 30 27.46 -15.74 13.18
N ARG A 31 28.60 -16.41 13.44
CA ARG A 31 29.85 -16.16 12.69
C ARG A 31 29.79 -16.70 11.26
N LYS A 32 29.05 -17.79 11.01
CA LYS A 32 28.89 -18.39 9.68
C LYS A 32 27.97 -17.53 8.81
N GLU A 33 26.84 -17.08 9.34
CA GLU A 33 25.92 -16.16 8.66
C GLU A 33 26.58 -14.82 8.30
N ARG A 34 27.38 -14.25 9.23
CA ARG A 34 28.14 -13.02 8.93
C ARG A 34 29.17 -13.22 7.81
N LYS A 35 29.77 -14.41 7.68
CA LYS A 35 30.71 -14.72 6.59
C LYS A 35 29.97 -14.91 5.26
N GLU A 36 28.80 -15.54 5.25
CA GLU A 36 27.97 -15.71 4.06
C GLU A 36 27.43 -14.37 3.54
N GLY A 37 26.88 -13.51 4.42
CA GLY A 37 26.44 -12.17 4.03
C GLY A 37 27.58 -11.28 3.50
N ARG A 38 28.82 -11.47 3.97
CA ARG A 38 30.00 -10.76 3.44
C ARG A 38 30.42 -11.27 2.06
N LYS A 39 30.27 -12.57 1.79
CA LYS A 39 30.50 -13.16 0.45
C LYS A 39 29.44 -12.71 -0.56
N GLU A 40 28.18 -12.68 -0.15
CA GLU A 40 27.08 -12.24 -1.01
C GLU A 40 27.21 -10.75 -1.40
N ARG A 41 27.56 -9.88 -0.44
CA ARG A 41 27.86 -8.46 -0.72
C ARG A 41 29.04 -8.27 -1.69
N LYS A 42 30.08 -9.10 -1.59
CA LYS A 42 31.20 -9.07 -2.55
C LYS A 42 30.75 -9.50 -3.95
N GLY A 43 29.97 -10.59 -4.06
CA GLY A 43 29.42 -11.05 -5.34
C GLY A 43 28.51 -10.03 -6.01
N ASN A 44 27.66 -9.34 -5.24
CA ASN A 44 26.76 -8.31 -5.78
C ASN A 44 27.52 -7.05 -6.25
N ARG A 45 28.60 -6.68 -5.54
CA ARG A 45 29.49 -5.57 -5.96
C ARG A 45 30.24 -5.89 -7.25
N GLU A 46 30.60 -7.16 -7.45
CA GLU A 46 31.30 -7.63 -8.64
C GLU A 46 30.36 -7.76 -9.86
N ARG A 47 29.10 -8.19 -9.66
CA ARG A 47 28.06 -8.15 -10.72
C ARG A 47 27.79 -6.73 -11.21
N ARG A 48 27.62 -5.76 -10.29
CA ARG A 48 27.42 -4.34 -10.67
C ARG A 48 28.60 -3.76 -11.46
N ARG A 49 29.84 -4.14 -11.12
CA ARG A 49 31.04 -3.76 -11.90
C ARG A 49 31.07 -4.37 -13.31
N LYS A 50 30.57 -5.60 -13.48
CA LYS A 50 30.47 -6.27 -14.79
C LYS A 50 29.35 -5.71 -15.66
N GLU A 51 28.23 -5.30 -15.06
CA GLU A 51 27.11 -4.64 -15.76
C GLU A 51 27.49 -3.24 -16.25
N GLY A 52 28.12 -2.42 -15.39
CA GLY A 52 28.62 -1.09 -15.79
C GLY A 52 29.66 -1.11 -16.92
N LYS A 53 30.51 -2.16 -16.98
CA LYS A 53 31.46 -2.35 -18.10
C LYS A 53 30.79 -2.80 -19.40
N LYS A 54 29.60 -3.45 -19.35
CA LYS A 54 28.86 -3.87 -20.55
C LYS A 54 28.05 -2.72 -21.16
N GLU A 55 27.53 -1.80 -20.35
CA GLU A 55 26.83 -0.61 -20.85
C GLU A 55 27.79 0.38 -21.52
N GLY A 56 28.95 0.67 -20.90
CA GLY A 56 29.96 1.55 -21.52
C GLY A 56 30.52 1.03 -22.86
N ARG A 57 30.50 -0.29 -23.09
CA ARG A 57 30.96 -0.89 -24.37
C ARG A 57 29.88 -0.91 -25.46
N LYS A 58 28.59 -0.72 -25.11
CA LYS A 58 27.49 -0.61 -26.09
C LYS A 58 27.30 0.83 -26.60
N GLU A 59 27.60 1.84 -25.79
CA GLU A 59 27.54 3.24 -26.22
C GLU A 59 28.72 3.63 -27.14
N GLY A 60 29.92 3.10 -26.89
CA GLY A 60 31.10 3.36 -27.74
C GLY A 60 31.08 2.73 -29.14
N ARG A 61 30.07 1.93 -29.49
CA ARG A 61 29.98 1.23 -30.79
C ARG A 61 28.90 1.75 -31.73
N LYS A 62 28.09 2.74 -31.31
CA LYS A 62 27.03 3.36 -32.14
C LYS A 62 27.42 4.69 -32.80
N GLY A 63 28.62 5.21 -32.56
CA GLY A 63 29.09 6.50 -33.07
C GLY A 63 29.83 6.49 -34.41
N GLY A 64 29.75 5.41 -35.20
CA GLY A 64 30.52 5.33 -36.45
C GLY A 64 29.81 4.55 -37.54
N ARG A 65 29.01 5.25 -38.36
CA ARG A 65 28.78 5.05 -39.80
C ARG A 65 27.51 5.79 -40.25
N GLU A 66 27.68 6.96 -40.84
CA GLU A 66 26.76 7.49 -41.85
C GLU A 66 27.41 7.36 -43.23
N GLY A 67 26.68 6.78 -44.17
CA GLY A 67 26.98 6.69 -45.60
C GLY A 67 25.65 6.60 -46.33
N GLY A 68 25.38 7.57 -47.21
CA GLY A 68 24.04 8.04 -47.55
C GLY A 68 23.27 7.28 -48.63
N ARG A 69 22.03 7.74 -48.87
CA ARG A 69 21.36 7.71 -50.17
C ARG A 69 20.12 8.62 -50.18
N LYS A 70 19.95 9.35 -51.29
CA LYS A 70 18.85 10.27 -51.61
C LYS A 70 17.61 9.53 -52.14
N GLU A 71 16.53 10.32 -52.29
CA GLU A 71 15.18 10.08 -52.90
C GLU A 71 14.08 9.85 -51.85
N GLY A 72 12.96 10.55 -51.79
CA GLY A 72 12.39 11.63 -52.60
C GLY A 72 10.86 11.51 -52.57
N ARG A 73 10.12 12.39 -51.85
CA ARG A 73 8.70 12.69 -52.18
C ARG A 73 8.20 13.94 -51.45
N LYS A 74 7.52 14.79 -52.24
CA LYS A 74 6.94 16.09 -51.89
C LYS A 74 5.74 15.95 -50.94
N GLU A 75 5.62 16.82 -49.94
CA GLU A 75 4.32 17.25 -49.43
C GLU A 75 4.32 18.68 -48.86
N ARG A 76 3.41 19.47 -49.45
CA ARG A 76 2.76 20.74 -49.08
C ARG A 76 3.49 21.73 -48.15
N LYS A 77 3.76 22.90 -48.73
CA LYS A 77 4.14 24.16 -48.07
C LYS A 77 3.07 24.60 -47.06
N GLY A 78 3.23 24.24 -45.80
CA GLY A 78 2.86 25.13 -44.70
C GLY A 78 4.02 26.12 -44.50
N VAL A 79 3.72 27.41 -44.39
CA VAL A 79 4.69 28.44 -44.03
C VAL A 79 5.26 28.08 -42.66
N LYS A 80 6.40 27.37 -42.66
CA LYS A 80 7.24 27.22 -41.47
C LYS A 80 8.13 28.45 -41.46
N THR A 81 7.75 29.43 -40.63
CA THR A 81 8.75 30.29 -40.01
C THR A 81 9.86 29.37 -39.46
N PRO A 82 11.14 29.60 -39.78
CA PRO A 82 12.20 28.83 -39.13
C PRO A 82 12.05 29.07 -37.62
N PRO A 83 12.29 28.07 -36.74
CA PRO A 83 12.45 28.38 -35.34
C PRO A 83 13.61 29.37 -35.30
N ALA A 84 13.31 30.62 -34.94
CA ALA A 84 14.34 31.61 -34.69
C ALA A 84 15.23 30.99 -33.62
N LYS A 85 16.42 30.52 -34.03
CA LYS A 85 17.46 30.11 -33.10
C LYS A 85 17.75 31.35 -32.28
N GLY A 86 17.23 31.37 -31.05
CA GLY A 86 17.41 32.48 -30.14
C GLY A 86 18.89 32.77 -29.93
N ILE A 87 19.20 34.04 -29.80
CA ILE A 87 20.53 34.68 -29.70
C ILE A 87 21.34 34.21 -28.45
N HIS A 88 20.83 33.26 -27.65
CA HIS A 88 21.26 33.01 -26.28
C HIS A 88 22.24 31.83 -26.05
N TYR A 89 22.82 31.25 -27.10
CA TYR A 89 23.57 29.98 -26.94
C TYR A 89 25.00 30.07 -26.36
N LYS A 90 25.41 31.21 -25.79
CA LYS A 90 26.73 31.38 -25.13
C LYS A 90 26.67 32.31 -23.92
N LYS A 91 26.13 31.85 -22.78
CA LYS A 91 26.10 32.69 -21.57
C LYS A 91 26.56 32.03 -20.27
N VAL A 92 26.89 30.74 -20.22
CA VAL A 92 27.49 30.15 -18.99
C VAL A 92 28.49 29.05 -19.32
N GLN A 93 29.67 29.12 -18.72
CA GLN A 93 30.71 28.10 -18.85
C GLN A 93 31.00 27.49 -17.48
N ARG A 94 30.87 26.16 -17.39
CA ARG A 94 31.36 25.39 -16.24
C ARG A 94 32.86 25.19 -16.41
N ILE A 95 33.65 25.59 -15.42
CA ILE A 95 35.10 25.45 -15.47
C ILE A 95 35.45 24.03 -15.00
N TYR A 96 35.95 23.19 -15.90
CA TYR A 96 36.51 21.88 -15.56
C TYR A 96 38.01 22.06 -15.27
N CYS A 97 38.36 22.24 -13.99
CA CYS A 97 39.71 22.15 -13.41
C CYS A 97 40.89 22.81 -14.18
N SER A 98 41.38 23.92 -13.62
CA SER A 98 42.77 24.42 -13.65
C SER A 98 43.48 24.54 -15.00
N ASP A 99 42.95 25.34 -15.92
CA ASP A 99 43.81 26.05 -16.87
C ASP A 99 44.05 27.49 -16.34
N PRO A 100 45.29 28.00 -16.44
CA PRO A 100 45.68 29.25 -15.80
C PRO A 100 44.87 30.42 -16.36
N PHE A 101 44.16 31.12 -15.47
CA PHE A 101 43.53 32.43 -15.61
C PHE A 101 43.43 32.93 -17.06
N GLN A 102 42.40 32.48 -17.77
CA GLN A 102 41.82 33.35 -18.79
C GLN A 102 41.34 34.59 -18.04
N ALA A 103 41.97 35.74 -18.29
CA ALA A 103 41.70 37.00 -17.57
C ALA A 103 40.20 37.30 -17.63
N PHE A 104 39.48 36.99 -16.56
CA PHE A 104 38.05 37.23 -16.47
C PHE A 104 37.83 38.67 -16.02
N ASP A 105 36.89 39.35 -16.66
CA ASP A 105 36.57 40.74 -16.33
C ASP A 105 35.58 40.74 -15.16
N VAL A 106 36.08 41.05 -13.95
CA VAL A 106 35.29 41.10 -12.70
C VAL A 106 34.06 42.00 -12.83
N LYS A 107 34.10 43.00 -13.73
CA LYS A 107 32.96 43.89 -13.99
C LYS A 107 31.87 43.25 -14.86
N LYS A 108 32.16 42.18 -15.59
CA LYS A 108 31.24 41.52 -16.52
C LYS A 108 30.79 40.14 -16.04
N GLU A 109 31.64 39.45 -15.29
CA GLU A 109 31.42 38.05 -14.90
C GLU A 109 31.68 37.85 -13.40
N VAL A 110 31.01 36.86 -12.83
CA VAL A 110 31.14 36.45 -11.42
C VAL A 110 31.50 34.97 -11.33
N MET A 111 32.43 34.65 -10.42
CA MET A 111 32.84 33.27 -10.14
C MET A 111 32.05 32.73 -8.94
N ILE A 112 31.31 31.65 -9.16
CA ILE A 112 30.49 31.00 -8.15
C ILE A 112 30.93 29.56 -7.96
N ASN A 113 31.28 29.21 -6.74
CA ASN A 113 31.61 27.85 -6.35
C ASN A 113 30.49 27.26 -5.49
N VAL A 114 29.87 26.20 -5.99
CA VAL A 114 28.85 25.47 -5.26
C VAL A 114 29.32 24.06 -4.98
N GLY A 115 29.54 23.73 -3.71
CA GLY A 115 29.97 22.39 -3.28
C GLY A 115 31.24 21.90 -4.00
N GLY A 116 32.17 22.81 -4.31
CA GLY A 116 33.43 22.53 -5.01
C GLY A 116 33.35 22.58 -6.55
N SER A 117 32.18 22.84 -7.14
CA SER A 117 32.04 23.06 -8.58
C SER A 117 32.04 24.56 -8.91
N LYS A 118 33.02 25.02 -9.68
CA LYS A 118 33.16 26.42 -10.10
C LYS A 118 32.40 26.72 -11.40
N TYR A 119 31.66 27.82 -11.40
CA TYR A 119 30.84 28.32 -12.50
C TYR A 119 31.17 29.79 -12.77
N LEU A 120 31.35 30.15 -14.04
CA LEU A 120 31.51 31.54 -14.46
C LEU A 120 30.21 32.03 -15.07
N LEU A 121 29.60 33.04 -14.45
CA LEU A 121 28.30 33.60 -14.85
C LEU A 121 28.45 35.08 -15.23
N PRO A 122 27.93 35.52 -16.38
CA PRO A 122 27.83 36.94 -16.69
C PRO A 122 26.79 37.63 -15.81
N TRP A 123 27.10 38.84 -15.34
CA TRP A 123 26.15 39.67 -14.59
C TRP A 123 24.86 39.95 -15.38
N SER A 124 24.97 40.07 -16.71
CA SER A 124 23.83 40.25 -17.61
C SER A 124 22.80 39.10 -17.55
N THR A 125 23.22 37.88 -17.24
CA THR A 125 22.33 36.72 -17.09
C THR A 125 21.59 36.78 -15.76
N LEU A 126 22.24 37.30 -14.71
CA LEU A 126 21.65 37.46 -13.38
C LEU A 126 20.65 38.62 -13.35
N ASP A 127 20.86 39.65 -14.17
CA ASP A 127 19.92 40.77 -14.32
C ASP A 127 18.54 40.32 -14.86
N GLU A 128 18.47 39.21 -15.62
CA GLU A 128 17.19 38.62 -16.09
C GLU A 128 16.39 37.98 -14.94
N PHE A 129 16.99 37.76 -13.77
CA PHE A 129 16.39 37.10 -12.60
C PHE A 129 16.61 37.89 -11.29
N PRO A 130 16.07 39.12 -11.15
CA PRO A 130 16.38 40.02 -10.03
C PRO A 130 15.96 39.49 -8.66
N SER A 131 14.99 38.57 -8.60
CA SER A 131 14.56 37.92 -7.35
C SER A 131 15.50 36.80 -6.89
N SER A 132 16.46 36.40 -7.72
CA SER A 132 17.37 35.30 -7.40
C SER A 132 18.38 35.73 -6.34
N ARG A 133 18.84 34.77 -5.53
CA ARG A 133 19.87 35.03 -4.52
C ARG A 133 21.18 35.52 -5.15
N LEU A 134 21.51 35.02 -6.33
CA LEU A 134 22.73 35.36 -7.04
C LEU A 134 22.75 36.81 -7.53
N SER A 135 21.59 37.34 -7.95
CA SER A 135 21.49 38.72 -8.43
C SER A 135 21.72 39.75 -7.32
N LYS A 136 21.47 39.38 -6.06
CA LYS A 136 21.73 40.24 -4.90
C LYS A 136 23.21 40.48 -4.66
N LEU A 137 24.09 39.58 -5.11
CA LEU A 137 25.55 39.76 -4.99
C LEU A 137 26.05 41.00 -5.74
N LYS A 138 25.35 41.41 -6.81
CA LYS A 138 25.71 42.59 -7.61
C LYS A 138 25.55 43.90 -6.84
N SER A 139 24.63 43.95 -5.87
CA SER A 139 24.34 45.13 -5.07
C SER A 139 25.14 45.19 -3.77
N CYS A 140 25.92 44.16 -3.44
CA CYS A 140 26.71 44.11 -2.21
C CYS A 140 27.98 44.91 -2.37
N ASN A 141 28.20 45.87 -1.45
CA ASN A 141 29.38 46.74 -1.48
C ASN A 141 30.30 46.55 -0.26
N SER A 142 29.85 45.81 0.75
CA SER A 142 30.62 45.49 1.95
C SER A 142 30.82 43.98 2.11
N TYR A 143 31.92 43.60 2.75
CA TYR A 143 32.22 42.21 3.09
C TYR A 143 31.14 41.58 4.00
N GLU A 144 30.55 42.40 4.88
CA GLU A 144 29.47 41.99 5.78
C GLU A 144 28.18 41.63 5.03
N GLU A 145 27.84 42.37 3.96
CA GLU A 145 26.70 42.06 3.10
C GLU A 145 26.93 40.79 2.27
N ILE A 146 28.16 40.54 1.86
CA ILE A 146 28.53 39.36 1.06
C ILE A 146 28.34 38.08 1.89
N ILE A 147 28.86 38.04 3.12
CA ILE A 147 28.74 36.87 4.02
C ILE A 147 27.29 36.58 4.43
N GLN A 148 26.38 37.56 4.38
CA GLN A 148 24.96 37.29 4.60
C GLN A 148 24.31 36.48 3.46
N ILE A 149 24.93 36.47 2.29
CA ILE A 149 24.39 35.85 1.08
C ILE A 149 25.10 34.54 0.75
N CYS A 150 26.43 34.49 0.86
CA CYS A 150 27.26 33.32 0.60
C CYS A 150 27.94 32.80 1.87
N ASP A 151 28.36 31.53 1.85
CA ASP A 151 28.95 30.89 3.04
C ASP A 151 30.42 31.28 3.23
N ASP A 152 31.13 31.59 2.14
CA ASP A 152 32.52 32.08 2.16
C ASP A 152 32.81 32.95 0.91
N TYR A 153 33.80 33.85 1.00
CA TYR A 153 34.22 34.71 -0.10
C TYR A 153 35.74 34.90 -0.10
N ASP A 154 36.38 34.54 -1.22
CA ASP A 154 37.82 34.72 -1.42
C ASP A 154 38.08 36.01 -2.21
N GLU A 155 38.75 36.97 -1.57
CA GLU A 155 39.07 38.28 -2.15
C GLU A 155 40.18 38.20 -3.21
N ASP A 156 41.13 37.26 -3.06
CA ASP A 156 42.25 37.09 -4.00
C ASP A 156 41.79 36.51 -5.33
N THR A 157 40.80 35.61 -5.29
CA THR A 157 40.26 34.94 -6.48
C THR A 157 38.90 35.48 -6.93
N HIS A 158 38.30 36.41 -6.16
CA HIS A 158 36.94 36.93 -6.36
C HIS A 158 35.89 35.80 -6.49
N GLU A 159 36.00 34.77 -5.65
CA GLU A 159 35.19 33.55 -5.69
C GLU A 159 34.14 33.54 -4.56
N PHE A 160 32.86 33.41 -4.92
CA PHE A 160 31.75 33.26 -3.97
C PHE A 160 31.44 31.78 -3.73
N PHE A 161 31.54 31.31 -2.48
CA PHE A 161 31.35 29.92 -2.11
C PHE A 161 29.97 29.66 -1.47
N PHE A 162 29.36 28.55 -1.85
CA PHE A 162 28.09 28.05 -1.31
C PHE A 162 28.19 26.55 -0.99
N ASP A 163 27.94 26.16 0.26
CA ASP A 163 27.91 24.77 0.72
C ASP A 163 26.56 24.10 0.40
N ARG A 164 26.29 23.95 -0.90
CA ARG A 164 25.03 23.40 -1.44
C ARG A 164 25.30 22.29 -2.45
N ASN A 165 24.23 21.60 -2.86
CA ASN A 165 24.33 20.47 -3.76
C ASN A 165 24.77 20.90 -5.19
N PRO A 166 25.97 20.53 -5.66
CA PRO A 166 26.49 20.95 -6.96
C PRO A 166 25.65 20.44 -8.14
N SER A 167 24.98 19.28 -7.98
CA SER A 167 24.14 18.70 -9.03
C SER A 167 22.82 19.45 -9.20
N ALA A 168 22.26 19.96 -8.10
CA ALA A 168 21.05 20.78 -8.14
C ALA A 168 21.34 22.14 -8.77
N PHE A 169 22.43 22.77 -8.35
CA PHE A 169 22.86 24.04 -8.91
C PHE A 169 23.23 23.92 -10.39
N GLY A 170 23.80 22.81 -10.84
CA GLY A 170 24.04 22.56 -12.27
C GLY A 170 22.76 22.63 -13.13
N MET A 171 21.60 22.22 -12.60
CA MET A 171 20.31 22.38 -13.30
C MET A 171 19.84 23.83 -13.32
N ILE A 172 20.08 24.56 -12.23
CA ILE A 172 19.76 25.99 -12.12
C ILE A 172 20.62 26.80 -13.10
N VAL A 173 21.91 26.50 -13.18
CA VAL A 173 22.82 27.09 -14.15
C VAL A 173 22.39 26.77 -15.59
N SER A 174 22.00 25.53 -15.87
CA SER A 174 21.46 25.15 -17.17
C SER A 174 20.19 25.93 -17.51
N PHE A 175 19.35 26.23 -16.52
CA PHE A 175 18.20 27.10 -16.67
C PHE A 175 18.58 28.56 -16.93
N LEU A 176 19.54 29.12 -16.19
CA LEU A 176 20.05 30.46 -16.43
C LEU A 176 20.68 30.60 -17.83
N ALA A 177 21.29 29.53 -18.34
CA ALA A 177 21.91 29.51 -19.66
C ALA A 177 20.93 29.28 -20.82
N ALA A 178 19.99 28.34 -20.66
CA ALA A 178 19.12 27.86 -21.75
C ALA A 178 17.65 28.30 -21.63
N GLY A 179 17.26 28.92 -20.51
CA GLY A 179 15.89 29.35 -20.22
C GLY A 179 14.92 28.21 -19.88
N LYS A 180 15.40 26.97 -19.75
CA LYS A 180 14.57 25.78 -19.49
C LYS A 180 14.99 25.07 -18.20
N LEU A 181 14.06 25.00 -17.25
CA LEU A 181 14.29 24.36 -15.95
C LEU A 181 13.70 22.95 -15.95
N MET A 182 14.57 21.96 -15.82
CA MET A 182 14.23 20.54 -15.82
C MET A 182 14.65 19.87 -14.51
N LEU A 183 13.90 18.84 -14.11
CA LEU A 183 14.25 18.02 -12.97
C LEU A 183 15.24 16.91 -13.38
N LEU A 184 16.32 16.74 -12.62
CA LEU A 184 17.27 15.65 -12.81
C LEU A 184 16.66 14.31 -12.33
N ARG A 185 16.77 13.24 -13.15
CA ARG A 185 16.18 11.91 -12.89
C ARG A 185 16.54 11.28 -11.53
N ASN A 186 17.72 11.59 -10.99
CA ASN A 186 18.24 10.96 -9.77
C ASN A 186 18.14 11.83 -8.51
N MET A 187 17.51 13.00 -8.61
CA MET A 187 17.37 13.93 -7.49
C MET A 187 15.98 13.83 -6.86
N CYS A 188 15.92 13.90 -5.52
CA CYS A 188 14.65 13.99 -4.83
C CYS A 188 13.95 15.31 -5.20
N VAL A 189 12.69 15.21 -5.63
CA VAL A 189 11.85 16.35 -6.04
C VAL A 189 11.75 17.41 -4.93
N LEU A 190 11.64 16.97 -3.67
CA LEU A 190 11.51 17.86 -2.52
C LEU A 190 12.81 18.60 -2.20
N SER A 191 13.93 17.88 -2.27
CA SER A 191 15.25 18.49 -2.10
C SER A 191 15.52 19.51 -3.21
N PHE A 192 15.09 19.22 -4.45
CA PHE A 192 15.20 20.20 -5.53
C PHE A 192 14.31 21.43 -5.31
N ARG A 193 13.11 21.26 -4.75
CA ARG A 193 12.24 22.38 -4.37
C ARG A 193 12.89 23.29 -3.34
N GLU A 194 13.54 22.71 -2.33
CA GLU A 194 14.31 23.47 -1.33
C GLU A 194 15.46 24.25 -1.96
N GLU A 195 16.15 23.66 -2.93
CA GLU A 195 17.17 24.36 -3.72
C GLU A 195 16.56 25.53 -4.49
N LEU A 196 15.47 25.35 -5.23
CA LEU A 196 14.81 26.44 -5.96
C LEU A 196 14.41 27.60 -5.04
N LYS A 197 13.88 27.28 -3.85
CA LYS A 197 13.55 28.28 -2.83
C LYS A 197 14.80 28.98 -2.31
N TYR A 198 15.88 28.25 -2.05
CA TYR A 198 17.17 28.80 -1.61
C TYR A 198 17.76 29.75 -2.66
N TRP A 199 17.70 29.40 -3.94
CA TRP A 199 18.24 30.23 -5.03
C TRP A 199 17.29 31.35 -5.49
N GLY A 200 16.06 31.41 -4.95
CA GLY A 200 15.07 32.45 -5.28
C GLY A 200 14.43 32.29 -6.66
N ILE A 201 14.32 31.05 -7.15
CA ILE A 201 13.73 30.72 -8.46
C ILE A 201 12.30 30.22 -8.25
N ALA A 202 11.35 30.85 -8.93
CA ALA A 202 9.94 30.47 -8.84
C ALA A 202 9.70 29.07 -9.41
N GLU A 203 8.91 28.27 -8.68
CA GLU A 203 8.50 26.91 -9.07
C GLU A 203 7.74 26.90 -10.43
N SER A 204 7.10 28.02 -10.78
CA SER A 204 6.38 28.20 -12.05
C SER A 204 7.28 28.21 -13.30
N LYS A 205 8.60 28.30 -13.13
CA LYS A 205 9.58 28.26 -14.24
C LYS A 205 9.92 26.83 -14.68
N LEU A 206 9.46 25.80 -13.97
CA LEU A 206 9.64 24.40 -14.39
C LEU A 206 8.85 24.12 -15.67
N GLU A 207 9.41 23.30 -16.56
CA GLU A 207 8.60 22.75 -17.66
C GLU A 207 7.41 21.96 -17.12
N ASN A 208 6.27 22.02 -17.83
CA ASN A 208 4.99 21.45 -17.39
C ASN A 208 5.09 19.99 -16.88
N CYS A 209 5.88 19.15 -17.54
CA CYS A 209 6.05 17.75 -17.11
C CYS A 209 6.77 17.60 -15.76
N CYS A 210 7.71 18.49 -15.46
CA CYS A 210 8.44 18.50 -14.18
C CYS A 210 7.62 19.22 -13.10
N PHE A 211 6.92 20.28 -13.49
CA PHE A 211 6.00 21.00 -12.60
C PHE A 211 4.86 20.11 -12.12
N GLN A 212 4.23 19.33 -13.01
CA GLN A 212 3.16 18.40 -12.65
C GLN A 212 3.65 17.29 -11.69
N LYS A 213 4.87 16.78 -11.90
CA LYS A 213 5.50 15.83 -10.97
C LYS A 213 5.79 16.43 -9.59
N LEU A 214 6.22 17.70 -9.56
CA LEU A 214 6.42 18.44 -8.31
C LEU A 214 5.10 18.62 -7.56
N LEU A 215 4.07 19.09 -8.26
CA LEU A 215 2.75 19.34 -7.68
C LEU A 215 2.15 18.04 -7.10
N GLN A 216 2.17 16.95 -7.86
CA GLN A 216 1.70 15.64 -7.40
C GLN A 216 2.43 15.20 -6.13
N LYS A 217 3.75 15.38 -6.06
CA LYS A 217 4.53 14.97 -4.89
C LYS A 217 4.26 15.84 -3.66
N VAL A 218 4.01 17.14 -3.85
CA VAL A 218 3.63 18.06 -2.78
C VAL A 218 2.22 17.74 -2.27
N GLU A 219 1.27 17.46 -3.16
CA GLU A 219 -0.09 17.08 -2.82
C GLU A 219 -0.13 15.77 -2.02
N GLU A 220 0.58 14.73 -2.48
CA GLU A 220 0.73 13.46 -1.75
C GLU A 220 1.25 13.66 -0.32
N LEU A 221 2.23 14.55 -0.13
CA LEU A 221 2.72 14.85 1.21
C LEU A 221 1.73 15.63 2.05
N SER A 222 0.99 16.55 1.44
CA SER A 222 -0.03 17.32 2.17
C SER A 222 -1.13 16.40 2.69
N GLU A 223 -1.52 15.39 1.92
CA GLU A 223 -2.48 14.37 2.32
C GLU A 223 -1.89 13.44 3.41
N ASP A 224 -0.64 13.00 3.25
CA ASP A 224 0.06 12.21 4.29
C ASP A 224 0.15 12.99 5.62
N HIS A 225 0.49 14.29 5.58
CA HIS A 225 0.55 15.13 6.79
C HIS A 225 -0.82 15.32 7.43
N LYS A 226 -1.89 15.55 6.64
CA LYS A 226 -3.26 15.64 7.16
C LYS A 226 -3.71 14.33 7.80
N GLU A 227 -3.40 13.17 7.19
CA GLU A 227 -3.68 11.85 7.77
C GLU A 227 -2.92 11.66 9.10
N GLU A 228 -1.63 12.04 9.14
CA GLU A 228 -0.81 11.95 10.35
C GLU A 228 -1.26 12.89 11.46
N GLU A 229 -1.61 14.15 11.15
CA GLU A 229 -2.16 15.12 12.11
C GLU A 229 -3.50 14.66 12.66
N LEU A 230 -4.39 14.16 11.79
CA LEU A 230 -5.67 13.58 12.20
C LEU A 230 -5.46 12.36 13.11
N GLN A 231 -4.47 11.52 12.82
CA GLN A 231 -4.11 10.39 13.66
C GLN A 231 -3.52 10.83 15.00
N ARG A 232 -2.61 11.83 15.02
CA ARG A 232 -2.06 12.38 16.26
C ARG A 232 -3.14 13.03 17.11
N ALA A 233 -4.03 13.83 16.51
CA ALA A 233 -5.17 14.42 17.20
C ALA A 233 -6.09 13.36 17.79
N LYS A 234 -6.36 12.26 17.06
CA LYS A 234 -7.11 11.10 17.58
C LYS A 234 -6.40 10.40 18.74
N LEU A 235 -5.08 10.28 18.70
CA LEU A 235 -4.27 9.67 19.76
C LEU A 235 -4.25 10.55 21.01
N VAL A 236 -4.03 11.86 20.87
CA VAL A 236 -4.06 12.83 21.98
C VAL A 236 -5.45 12.91 22.60
N ALA A 237 -6.51 12.94 21.79
CA ALA A 237 -7.89 12.92 22.28
C ALA A 237 -8.30 11.58 22.92
N CYS A 238 -7.65 10.47 22.56
CA CYS A 238 -7.79 9.21 23.31
C CYS A 238 -7.12 9.33 24.68
N ALA A 239 -5.86 9.80 24.73
CA ALA A 239 -5.05 9.88 25.94
C ALA A 239 -5.65 10.80 27.02
N GLN A 240 -6.30 11.91 26.63
CA GLN A 240 -6.91 12.84 27.60
C GLN A 240 -8.18 12.32 28.28
N LYS A 241 -8.77 11.20 27.84
CA LYS A 241 -10.01 10.64 28.41
C LYS A 241 -9.77 9.62 29.54
N GLU A 242 -8.52 9.46 30.01
CA GLU A 242 -7.97 8.21 30.57
C GLU A 242 -7.70 8.14 32.09
N GLU A 243 -8.51 8.74 32.96
CA GLU A 243 -8.25 8.63 34.42
C GLU A 243 -9.12 7.61 35.19
N THR A 244 -10.08 6.92 34.55
CA THR A 244 -10.94 5.94 35.24
C THR A 244 -10.46 4.49 35.08
N LYS A 245 -10.54 3.68 36.15
CA LYS A 245 -10.25 2.22 36.11
C LYS A 245 -11.05 1.49 35.02
N PHE A 246 -12.29 1.94 34.76
CA PHE A 246 -13.14 1.46 33.68
C PHE A 246 -12.59 1.80 32.29
N GLY A 247 -12.03 3.01 32.12
CA GLY A 247 -11.35 3.41 30.89
C GLY A 247 -10.14 2.52 30.57
N ARG A 248 -9.31 2.20 31.58
CA ARG A 248 -8.18 1.26 31.42
C ARG A 248 -8.63 -0.15 31.04
N PHE A 249 -9.67 -0.68 31.68
CA PHE A 249 -10.23 -1.98 31.31
C PHE A 249 -10.77 -1.99 29.88
N MET A 250 -11.54 -0.98 29.48
CA MET A 250 -12.07 -0.84 28.13
C MET A 250 -10.97 -0.67 27.07
N ASN A 251 -9.88 0.03 27.38
CA ASN A 251 -8.72 0.13 26.50
C ASN A 251 -8.00 -1.21 26.33
N ASN A 252 -7.77 -1.95 27.41
CA ASN A 252 -7.18 -3.30 27.32
C ASN A 252 -8.06 -4.25 26.49
N LEU A 253 -9.38 -4.15 26.64
CA LEU A 253 -10.34 -4.95 25.89
C LEU A 253 -10.40 -4.52 24.41
N ARG A 254 -10.27 -3.22 24.13
CA ARG A 254 -10.12 -2.67 22.78
C ARG A 254 -8.86 -3.17 22.11
N ASP A 255 -7.72 -3.11 22.81
CA ASP A 255 -6.46 -3.61 22.30
C ASP A 255 -6.45 -5.13 22.10
N MET A 256 -7.20 -5.88 22.90
CA MET A 256 -7.39 -7.31 22.69
C MET A 256 -8.18 -7.61 21.41
N VAL A 257 -9.22 -6.83 21.12
CA VAL A 257 -10.17 -7.08 20.01
C VAL A 257 -9.72 -6.47 18.68
N GLU A 258 -9.14 -5.26 18.69
CA GLU A 258 -8.71 -4.54 17.48
C GLU A 258 -7.26 -4.87 17.09
N ASN A 259 -6.38 -5.14 18.05
CA ASN A 259 -4.94 -5.34 17.82
C ASN A 259 -4.51 -6.80 18.09
N PRO A 260 -4.43 -7.68 17.08
CA PRO A 260 -4.02 -9.08 17.26
C PRO A 260 -2.57 -9.24 17.77
N GLN A 261 -1.77 -8.17 17.75
CA GLN A 261 -0.37 -8.14 18.20
C GLN A 261 -0.17 -7.37 19.52
N SER A 262 -1.23 -6.94 20.21
CA SER A 262 -1.13 -6.17 21.47
C SER A 262 -0.52 -6.98 22.61
N GLY A 263 -0.78 -8.30 22.65
CA GLY A 263 -0.25 -9.24 23.64
C GLY A 263 -0.75 -10.68 23.42
N LEU A 264 -0.49 -11.56 24.40
CA LEU A 264 -0.98 -12.94 24.43
C LEU A 264 -2.52 -13.06 24.31
N PRO A 265 -3.36 -12.28 25.05
CA PRO A 265 -4.81 -12.38 24.93
C PRO A 265 -5.33 -11.98 23.54
N GLY A 266 -4.77 -10.94 22.91
CA GLY A 266 -5.14 -10.55 21.54
C GLY A 266 -4.77 -11.62 20.50
N LYS A 267 -3.62 -12.29 20.67
CA LYS A 267 -3.24 -13.43 19.81
C LYS A 267 -4.19 -14.62 19.97
N ILE A 268 -4.58 -14.95 21.20
CA ILE A 268 -5.54 -16.02 21.48
C ILE A 268 -6.89 -15.68 20.87
N PHE A 269 -7.38 -14.45 21.11
CA PHE A 269 -8.66 -13.99 20.58
C PHE A 269 -8.70 -14.05 19.04
N ALA A 270 -7.65 -13.56 18.37
CA ALA A 270 -7.55 -13.62 16.92
C ALA A 270 -7.45 -15.07 16.39
N CYS A 271 -6.71 -15.93 17.08
CA CYS A 271 -6.62 -17.36 16.74
C CYS A 271 -7.97 -18.06 16.86
N LEU A 272 -8.69 -17.83 17.96
CA LEU A 272 -10.04 -18.35 18.18
C LEU A 272 -11.01 -17.83 17.10
N SER A 273 -10.97 -16.54 16.79
CA SER A 273 -11.81 -15.95 15.73
C SER A 273 -11.61 -16.65 14.38
N VAL A 274 -10.36 -16.90 13.98
CA VAL A 274 -10.03 -17.62 12.75
C VAL A 274 -10.47 -19.09 12.82
N LEU A 275 -10.33 -19.73 13.98
CA LEU A 275 -10.77 -21.11 14.19
C LEU A 275 -12.29 -21.23 14.04
N PHE A 276 -13.09 -20.33 14.64
CA PHE A 276 -14.56 -20.33 14.47
C PHE A 276 -14.98 -20.07 13.01
N VAL A 277 -14.27 -19.18 12.29
CA VAL A 277 -14.50 -18.99 10.84
C VAL A 277 -14.19 -20.26 10.05
N ALA A 278 -13.11 -20.98 10.38
CA ALA A 278 -12.80 -22.26 9.74
C ALA A 278 -13.85 -23.34 10.06
N THR A 279 -14.26 -23.45 11.34
CA THR A 279 -15.30 -24.39 11.78
C THR A 279 -16.63 -24.13 11.08
N THR A 280 -17.05 -22.87 10.93
CA THR A 280 -18.28 -22.52 10.20
C THR A 280 -18.19 -22.82 8.70
N ALA A 281 -17.03 -22.60 8.07
CA ALA A 281 -16.83 -22.98 6.67
C ALA A 281 -16.93 -24.51 6.49
N ILE A 282 -16.31 -25.30 7.37
CA ILE A 282 -16.40 -26.77 7.34
C ILE A 282 -17.82 -27.23 7.61
N SER A 283 -18.49 -26.66 8.61
CA SER A 283 -19.89 -26.96 8.95
C SER A 283 -20.82 -26.66 7.78
N LEU A 284 -20.61 -25.55 7.06
CA LEU A 284 -21.34 -25.23 5.84
C LEU A 284 -21.14 -26.30 4.77
N CYS A 285 -19.91 -26.73 4.51
CA CYS A 285 -19.62 -27.80 3.55
C CYS A 285 -20.35 -29.11 3.92
N ILE A 286 -20.31 -29.50 5.20
CA ILE A 286 -20.99 -30.71 5.69
C ILE A 286 -22.52 -30.57 5.54
N SER A 287 -23.09 -29.41 5.86
CA SER A 287 -24.54 -29.15 5.73
C SER A 287 -25.05 -29.21 4.28
N THR A 288 -24.15 -29.12 3.30
CA THR A 288 -24.51 -29.23 1.88
C THR A 288 -24.39 -30.65 1.32
N MET A 289 -23.89 -31.60 2.10
CA MET A 289 -23.73 -32.99 1.66
C MET A 289 -25.10 -33.67 1.44
N PRO A 290 -25.26 -34.48 0.38
CA PRO A 290 -26.53 -35.10 0.01
C PRO A 290 -27.06 -36.02 1.10
N ASP A 291 -26.21 -36.80 1.74
CA ASP A 291 -26.58 -37.72 2.83
C ASP A 291 -27.31 -37.01 3.98
N LEU A 292 -26.91 -35.77 4.31
CA LEU A 292 -27.57 -34.99 5.35
C LEU A 292 -28.84 -34.29 4.86
N ARG A 293 -28.90 -33.90 3.59
CA ARG A 293 -30.09 -33.28 2.99
C ARG A 293 -31.22 -34.28 2.82
N GLU A 294 -30.88 -35.51 2.44
CA GLU A 294 -31.86 -36.59 2.32
C GLU A 294 -32.42 -37.06 3.67
N GLU A 295 -31.65 -36.94 4.77
CA GLU A 295 -32.15 -37.15 6.14
C GLU A 295 -33.09 -35.98 6.55
N GLU A 296 -32.75 -34.72 6.20
CA GLU A 296 -33.56 -33.52 6.48
C GLU A 296 -34.91 -33.53 5.73
N ASP A 297 -34.91 -33.88 4.44
CA ASP A 297 -36.12 -33.92 3.60
C ASP A 297 -37.10 -35.04 4.00
N ARG A 298 -36.61 -36.08 4.70
CA ARG A 298 -37.44 -37.17 5.25
C ARG A 298 -38.10 -36.81 6.60
N GLY A 299 -37.79 -35.64 7.17
CA GLY A 299 -38.31 -35.21 8.47
C GLY A 299 -37.74 -35.96 9.67
N GLU A 300 -36.79 -36.87 9.45
CA GLU A 300 -36.06 -37.57 10.51
C GLU A 300 -34.87 -36.71 10.89
N CYS A 301 -35.04 -35.83 11.89
CA CYS A 301 -33.93 -35.00 12.37
C CYS A 301 -32.90 -35.87 13.11
N SER A 302 -32.02 -36.48 12.33
CA SER A 302 -30.90 -37.31 12.76
C SER A 302 -30.03 -36.59 13.78
N GLN A 303 -29.38 -37.34 14.68
CA GLN A 303 -28.45 -36.79 15.69
C GLN A 303 -27.40 -35.86 15.07
N LYS A 304 -26.99 -36.12 13.82
CA LYS A 304 -26.03 -35.29 13.07
C LYS A 304 -26.54 -33.87 12.81
N CYS A 305 -27.82 -33.70 12.46
CA CYS A 305 -28.43 -32.39 12.23
C CYS A 305 -28.44 -31.57 13.52
N TYR A 306 -28.79 -32.21 14.65
CA TYR A 306 -28.73 -31.60 15.97
C TYR A 306 -27.32 -31.13 16.35
N TYR A 307 -26.28 -31.95 16.13
CA TYR A 307 -24.90 -31.54 16.39
C TYR A 307 -24.44 -30.38 15.50
N ILE A 308 -24.85 -30.35 14.22
CA ILE A 308 -24.54 -29.24 13.31
C ILE A 308 -25.24 -27.96 13.78
N PHE A 309 -26.51 -28.04 14.18
CA PHE A 309 -27.25 -26.91 14.74
C PHE A 309 -26.59 -26.37 16.02
N ILE A 310 -26.10 -27.24 16.91
CA ILE A 310 -25.33 -26.84 18.09
C ILE A 310 -24.05 -26.10 17.69
N ILE A 311 -23.27 -26.67 16.78
CA ILE A 311 -22.01 -26.06 16.31
C ILE A 311 -22.29 -24.69 15.70
N GLU A 312 -23.31 -24.57 14.85
CA GLU A 312 -23.72 -23.31 14.24
C GLU A 312 -24.12 -22.29 15.31
N THR A 313 -24.93 -22.70 16.29
CA THR A 313 -25.37 -21.85 17.40
C THR A 313 -24.19 -21.33 18.22
N ILE A 314 -23.22 -22.18 18.56
CA ILE A 314 -22.01 -21.78 19.29
C ILE A 314 -21.17 -20.79 18.46
N CYS A 315 -21.00 -21.06 17.17
CA CYS A 315 -20.23 -20.18 16.29
C CYS A 315 -20.89 -18.82 16.11
N VAL A 316 -22.21 -18.78 15.89
CA VAL A 316 -22.98 -17.54 15.76
C VAL A 316 -22.97 -16.78 17.08
N ALA A 317 -23.08 -17.45 18.23
CA ALA A 317 -22.97 -16.81 19.54
C ALA A 317 -21.59 -16.15 19.74
N TRP A 318 -20.50 -16.81 19.36
CA TRP A 318 -19.16 -16.23 19.37
C TRP A 318 -19.04 -15.01 18.44
N PHE A 319 -19.62 -15.11 17.24
CA PHE A 319 -19.65 -14.04 16.25
C PHE A 319 -20.46 -12.83 16.68
N SER A 320 -21.59 -13.05 17.34
CA SER A 320 -22.42 -12.01 17.96
C SER A 320 -21.70 -11.36 19.13
N LEU A 321 -21.01 -12.15 19.98
CA LEU A 321 -20.16 -11.61 21.04
C LEU A 321 -19.07 -10.70 20.46
N GLU A 322 -18.34 -11.16 19.46
CA GLU A 322 -17.34 -10.36 18.74
C GLU A 322 -17.92 -9.05 18.19
N PHE A 323 -19.09 -9.12 17.55
CA PHE A 323 -19.76 -7.95 16.99
C PHE A 323 -20.20 -6.96 18.09
N CYS A 324 -20.80 -7.46 19.17
CA CYS A 324 -21.23 -6.67 20.31
C CYS A 324 -20.05 -5.98 21.01
N LEU A 325 -18.93 -6.70 21.24
CA LEU A 325 -17.73 -6.11 21.83
C LEU A 325 -17.20 -4.95 20.98
N ARG A 326 -17.15 -5.12 19.66
CA ARG A 326 -16.73 -4.05 18.73
C ARG A 326 -17.74 -2.90 18.69
N PHE A 327 -19.03 -3.21 18.72
CA PHE A 327 -20.09 -2.20 18.74
C PHE A 327 -20.02 -1.34 19.99
N ILE A 328 -19.82 -1.93 21.17
CA ILE A 328 -19.69 -1.21 22.45
C ILE A 328 -18.47 -0.27 22.42
N GLN A 329 -17.33 -0.73 21.88
CA GLN A 329 -16.08 0.03 21.77
C GLN A 329 -16.09 1.13 20.70
N ALA A 330 -17.04 1.10 19.76
CA ALA A 330 -17.13 2.08 18.70
C ALA A 330 -17.51 3.46 19.25
N LYS A 331 -16.71 4.49 18.91
CA LYS A 331 -16.93 5.89 19.31
C LYS A 331 -18.21 6.48 18.69
N SER A 332 -18.49 6.14 17.44
CA SER A 332 -19.65 6.61 16.66
C SER A 332 -20.42 5.41 16.10
N LYS A 333 -21.60 5.13 16.67
CA LYS A 333 -22.39 3.93 16.32
C LYS A 333 -22.88 3.95 14.86
N CYS A 334 -23.26 5.13 14.34
CA CYS A 334 -23.70 5.26 12.94
C CYS A 334 -22.54 5.04 11.95
N GLN A 335 -21.33 5.53 12.27
CA GLN A 335 -20.15 5.30 11.42
C GLN A 335 -19.70 3.84 11.47
N PHE A 336 -19.90 3.16 12.61
CA PHE A 336 -19.61 1.74 12.76
C PHE A 336 -20.39 0.90 11.75
N PHE A 337 -21.70 1.11 11.61
CA PHE A 337 -22.52 0.38 10.63
C PHE A 337 -22.21 0.73 9.18
N LYS A 338 -21.65 1.91 8.89
CA LYS A 338 -21.22 2.28 7.53
C LYS A 338 -19.89 1.64 7.11
N GLY A 339 -19.18 0.99 8.03
CA GLY A 339 -17.89 0.33 7.73
C GLY A 339 -18.10 -0.99 6.98
N PRO A 340 -17.44 -1.23 5.83
CA PRO A 340 -17.71 -2.40 4.99
C PRO A 340 -17.44 -3.74 5.69
N LEU A 341 -16.41 -3.81 6.54
CA LEU A 341 -16.12 -5.02 7.33
C LEU A 341 -17.17 -5.28 8.42
N ASN A 342 -17.80 -4.24 8.95
CA ASN A 342 -18.84 -4.38 9.98
C ASN A 342 -20.19 -4.76 9.36
N VAL A 343 -20.46 -4.28 8.14
CA VAL A 343 -21.62 -4.75 7.34
C VAL A 343 -21.49 -6.24 7.05
N ILE A 344 -20.31 -6.71 6.63
CA ILE A 344 -20.07 -8.14 6.41
C ILE A 344 -20.29 -8.94 7.71
N ASP A 345 -19.77 -8.48 8.85
CA ASP A 345 -19.98 -9.16 10.13
C ASP A 345 -21.47 -9.24 10.53
N PHE A 346 -22.25 -8.18 10.27
CA PHE A 346 -23.69 -8.15 10.53
C PHE A 346 -24.48 -9.08 9.59
N LEU A 347 -24.22 -9.00 8.28
CA LEU A 347 -24.84 -9.88 7.28
C LEU A 347 -24.47 -11.36 7.47
N ALA A 348 -23.34 -11.62 8.14
CA ALA A 348 -22.90 -12.97 8.49
C ALA A 348 -23.47 -13.48 9.83
N ILE A 349 -24.27 -12.72 10.58
CA ILE A 349 -25.02 -13.25 11.73
C ILE A 349 -26.53 -13.22 11.48
N SER A 350 -26.99 -12.35 10.57
CA SER A 350 -28.41 -12.19 10.27
C SER A 350 -29.13 -13.47 9.83
N PRO A 351 -28.57 -14.39 9.03
CA PRO A 351 -29.32 -15.55 8.56
C PRO A 351 -29.81 -16.47 9.68
N TYR A 352 -29.01 -16.63 10.74
CA TYR A 352 -29.38 -17.44 11.91
C TYR A 352 -30.53 -16.79 12.70
N TYR A 353 -30.41 -15.50 13.04
CA TYR A 353 -31.45 -14.80 13.79
C TYR A 353 -32.76 -14.64 13.02
N VAL A 354 -32.68 -14.35 11.71
CA VAL A 354 -33.88 -14.27 10.87
C VAL A 354 -34.55 -15.64 10.76
N SER A 355 -33.77 -16.72 10.61
CA SER A 355 -34.33 -18.08 10.61
C SER A 355 -35.04 -18.42 11.92
N LEU A 356 -34.49 -18.00 13.07
CA LEU A 356 -35.09 -18.24 14.38
C LEU A 356 -36.44 -17.52 14.53
N ILE A 357 -36.51 -16.24 14.13
CA ILE A 357 -37.74 -15.44 14.19
C ILE A 357 -38.83 -16.05 13.29
N MET A 358 -38.47 -16.43 12.06
CA MET A 358 -39.41 -17.04 11.11
C MET A 358 -39.93 -18.41 11.58
N LEU A 359 -39.13 -19.16 12.35
CA LEU A 359 -39.53 -20.45 12.93
C LEU A 359 -40.49 -20.28 14.12
N ASP A 360 -40.40 -19.18 14.87
CA ASP A 360 -41.24 -18.92 16.05
C ASP A 360 -42.64 -18.41 15.66
N ASP A 361 -42.73 -17.61 14.59
CA ASP A 361 -44.01 -17.14 14.02
C ASP A 361 -44.88 -18.31 13.51
N GLU A 362 -44.28 -19.38 13.00
CA GLU A 362 -45.00 -20.60 12.55
C GLU A 362 -45.66 -21.37 13.71
N VAL A 363 -45.16 -21.22 14.95
CA VAL A 363 -45.70 -21.92 16.13
C VAL A 363 -46.87 -21.15 16.76
N SER A 364 -47.00 -19.84 16.51
CA SER A 364 -48.03 -18.99 17.10
C SER A 364 -49.35 -18.93 16.32
N GLU A 365 -49.39 -19.26 15.03
CA GLU A 365 -50.63 -19.32 14.23
C GLU A 365 -51.13 -20.76 14.04
N ASN A 366 -51.55 -21.40 15.14
CA ASN A 366 -52.23 -22.70 15.08
C ASN A 366 -53.75 -22.60 15.05
N ASP A 367 -54.33 -21.47 14.66
CA ASP A 367 -55.77 -21.35 14.48
C ASP A 367 -56.15 -20.50 13.26
N HIS A 368 -56.79 -21.16 12.30
CA HIS A 368 -57.46 -20.63 11.08
C HIS A 368 -56.63 -20.45 9.79
N ARG A 369 -56.64 -21.51 8.96
CA ARG A 369 -56.35 -21.48 7.51
C ARG A 369 -57.49 -20.79 6.75
N PRO A 370 -57.23 -20.00 5.67
CA PRO A 370 -57.03 -20.58 4.33
C PRO A 370 -55.98 -19.84 3.45
N SER A 371 -55.45 -20.52 2.41
CA SER A 371 -54.41 -20.06 1.44
C SER A 371 -52.93 -20.13 1.87
N GLY A 372 -52.56 -21.07 2.74
CA GLY A 372 -51.19 -21.26 3.22
C GLY A 372 -50.15 -21.86 2.26
N SER A 373 -50.50 -22.36 1.07
CA SER A 373 -49.49 -22.95 0.15
C SER A 373 -48.52 -21.89 -0.38
N SER A 374 -49.04 -20.73 -0.80
CA SER A 374 -48.18 -19.67 -1.33
C SER A 374 -47.37 -18.97 -0.25
N TYR A 375 -47.79 -19.01 1.02
CA TYR A 375 -46.99 -18.47 2.14
C TYR A 375 -45.91 -19.45 2.57
N LEU A 376 -46.22 -20.73 2.75
CA LEU A 376 -45.22 -21.77 3.04
C LEU A 376 -44.18 -21.92 1.92
N GLU A 377 -44.58 -21.81 0.65
CA GLU A 377 -43.63 -21.79 -0.48
C GLU A 377 -42.72 -20.56 -0.46
N LYS A 378 -43.26 -19.39 -0.09
CA LYS A 378 -42.47 -18.15 0.06
C LYS A 378 -41.52 -18.26 1.25
N VAL A 379 -41.96 -18.77 2.40
CA VAL A 379 -41.14 -19.01 3.58
C VAL A 379 -40.04 -20.03 3.27
N GLY A 380 -40.36 -21.14 2.59
CA GLY A 380 -39.39 -22.13 2.14
C GLY A 380 -38.33 -21.55 1.17
N LEU A 381 -38.75 -20.65 0.27
CA LEU A 381 -37.82 -19.95 -0.63
C LEU A 381 -36.94 -18.95 0.14
N VAL A 382 -37.49 -18.23 1.11
CA VAL A 382 -36.73 -17.34 2.01
C VAL A 382 -35.73 -18.14 2.84
N LEU A 383 -36.12 -19.25 3.47
CA LEU A 383 -35.23 -20.12 4.23
C LEU A 383 -34.11 -20.70 3.36
N ARG A 384 -34.40 -21.04 2.09
CA ARG A 384 -33.39 -21.48 1.11
C ARG A 384 -32.38 -20.37 0.81
N VAL A 385 -32.84 -19.13 0.64
CA VAL A 385 -31.97 -17.96 0.45
C VAL A 385 -31.15 -17.68 1.71
N LEU A 386 -31.75 -17.70 2.91
CA LEU A 386 -31.04 -17.52 4.18
C LEU A 386 -29.96 -18.59 4.38
N ARG A 387 -30.24 -19.85 3.99
CA ARG A 387 -29.26 -20.94 3.99
C ARG A 387 -28.09 -20.63 3.05
N ALA A 388 -28.34 -20.08 1.87
CA ALA A 388 -27.29 -19.65 0.94
C ALA A 388 -26.49 -18.45 1.48
N LEU A 389 -27.13 -17.50 2.18
CA LEU A 389 -26.45 -16.35 2.79
C LEU A 389 -25.42 -16.76 3.86
N ARG A 390 -25.48 -17.98 4.41
CA ARG A 390 -24.44 -18.51 5.31
C ARG A 390 -23.06 -18.54 4.66
N ILE A 391 -22.95 -18.53 3.33
CA ILE A 391 -21.66 -18.39 2.65
C ILE A 391 -20.95 -17.08 2.97
N LEU A 392 -21.69 -16.03 3.36
CA LEU A 392 -21.13 -14.76 3.83
C LEU A 392 -20.29 -14.92 5.09
N TYR A 393 -20.43 -16.01 5.85
CA TYR A 393 -19.63 -16.28 7.04
C TYR A 393 -18.14 -16.39 6.67
N VAL A 394 -17.84 -16.98 5.50
CA VAL A 394 -16.47 -17.09 4.97
C VAL A 394 -15.87 -15.71 4.69
N MET A 395 -16.69 -14.73 4.30
CA MET A 395 -16.22 -13.37 4.02
C MET A 395 -15.66 -12.66 5.27
N ARG A 396 -16.00 -13.12 6.49
CA ARG A 396 -15.38 -12.62 7.73
C ARG A 396 -13.87 -12.87 7.79
N LEU A 397 -13.34 -13.83 7.01
CA LEU A 397 -11.90 -14.04 6.87
C LEU A 397 -11.19 -12.77 6.37
N ALA A 398 -11.89 -11.89 5.65
CA ALA A 398 -11.36 -10.60 5.23
C ALA A 398 -10.84 -9.76 6.41
N ARG A 399 -11.49 -9.81 7.58
CA ARG A 399 -11.02 -9.09 8.78
C ARG A 399 -9.67 -9.60 9.29
N HIS A 400 -9.40 -10.89 9.10
CA HIS A 400 -8.18 -11.54 9.57
C HIS A 400 -7.07 -11.60 8.50
N SER A 401 -7.40 -11.33 7.23
CA SER A 401 -6.46 -11.34 6.12
C SER A 401 -6.23 -9.94 5.56
N LEU A 402 -5.03 -9.41 5.82
CA LEU A 402 -4.56 -8.19 5.17
C LEU A 402 -4.59 -8.29 3.64
N GLY A 403 -4.37 -9.50 3.10
CA GLY A 403 -4.43 -9.77 1.68
C GLY A 403 -5.83 -9.53 1.09
N LEU A 404 -6.88 -10.03 1.76
CA LEU A 404 -8.27 -9.82 1.33
C LEU A 404 -8.71 -8.36 1.49
N GLN A 405 -8.29 -7.69 2.56
CA GLN A 405 -8.57 -6.25 2.73
C GLN A 405 -7.92 -5.42 1.63
N THR A 406 -6.67 -5.77 1.30
CA THR A 406 -5.95 -5.14 0.20
C THR A 406 -6.66 -5.42 -1.12
N LEU A 407 -7.08 -6.65 -1.36
CA LEU A 407 -7.84 -7.03 -2.56
C LEU A 407 -9.12 -6.19 -2.70
N GLY A 408 -9.89 -6.02 -1.62
CA GLY A 408 -11.10 -5.20 -1.62
C GLY A 408 -10.83 -3.73 -1.92
N LEU A 409 -9.82 -3.13 -1.27
CA LEU A 409 -9.40 -1.75 -1.54
C LEU A 409 -8.89 -1.57 -2.98
N THR A 410 -8.15 -2.54 -3.49
CA THR A 410 -7.66 -2.51 -4.88
C THR A 410 -8.79 -2.65 -5.88
N MET A 411 -9.79 -3.49 -5.60
CA MET A 411 -10.99 -3.62 -6.42
C MET A 411 -11.74 -2.28 -6.48
N GLN A 412 -11.89 -1.60 -5.35
CA GLN A 412 -12.51 -0.27 -5.31
C GLN A 412 -11.70 0.76 -6.12
N ARG A 413 -10.37 0.77 -6.00
CA ARG A 413 -9.50 1.66 -6.78
C ARG A 413 -9.53 1.34 -8.28
N CYS A 414 -9.64 0.06 -8.65
CA CYS A 414 -9.71 -0.41 -10.03
C CYS A 414 -11.15 -0.53 -10.54
N ALA A 415 -12.17 -0.04 -9.81
CA ALA A 415 -13.56 -0.27 -10.16
C ALA A 415 -13.91 0.22 -11.57
N ARG A 416 -13.30 1.33 -12.00
CA ARG A 416 -13.44 1.84 -13.38
C ARG A 416 -12.85 0.87 -14.41
N GLU A 417 -11.68 0.30 -14.13
CA GLU A 417 -11.00 -0.64 -15.04
C GLU A 417 -11.76 -1.97 -15.14
N PHE A 418 -12.24 -2.48 -13.99
CA PHE A 418 -13.15 -3.64 -13.95
C PHE A 418 -14.47 -3.36 -14.66
N GLY A 419 -15.05 -2.18 -14.48
CA GLY A 419 -16.27 -1.77 -15.18
C GLY A 419 -16.09 -1.74 -16.70
N LEU A 420 -14.94 -1.23 -17.19
CA LEU A 420 -14.59 -1.27 -18.60
C LEU A 420 -14.38 -2.70 -19.12
N LEU A 421 -13.73 -3.57 -18.35
CA LEU A 421 -13.58 -4.99 -18.70
C LEU A 421 -14.94 -5.68 -18.88
N ILE A 422 -15.83 -5.52 -17.89
CA ILE A 422 -17.19 -6.09 -17.93
C ILE A 422 -17.96 -5.52 -19.12
N LEU A 423 -17.88 -4.21 -19.36
CA LEU A 423 -18.52 -3.57 -20.51
C LEU A 423 -18.06 -4.17 -21.85
N PHE A 424 -16.74 -4.29 -22.07
CA PHE A 424 -16.21 -4.88 -23.30
C PHE A 424 -16.57 -6.36 -23.45
N LEU A 425 -16.56 -7.11 -22.34
CA LEU A 425 -16.99 -8.51 -22.35
C LEU A 425 -18.48 -8.62 -22.70
N CYS A 426 -19.35 -7.81 -22.11
CA CYS A 426 -20.77 -7.78 -22.43
C CYS A 426 -21.03 -7.44 -23.90
N VAL A 427 -20.38 -6.40 -24.44
CA VAL A 427 -20.52 -6.01 -25.86
C VAL A 427 -20.06 -7.13 -26.79
N ALA A 428 -18.96 -7.80 -26.46
CA ALA A 428 -18.45 -8.89 -27.28
C ALA A 428 -19.35 -10.14 -27.21
N ILE A 429 -19.86 -10.50 -26.02
CA ILE A 429 -20.82 -11.61 -25.87
C ILE A 429 -22.09 -11.33 -26.68
N THR A 430 -22.66 -10.12 -26.59
CA THR A 430 -23.87 -9.77 -27.34
C THR A 430 -23.64 -9.72 -28.85
N LEU A 431 -22.40 -9.52 -29.31
CA LEU A 431 -22.03 -9.52 -30.73
C LEU A 431 -21.74 -10.93 -31.27
N PHE A 432 -20.95 -11.75 -30.57
CA PHE A 432 -20.53 -13.06 -31.06
C PHE A 432 -21.60 -14.15 -30.90
N SER A 433 -22.49 -14.04 -29.92
CA SER A 433 -23.54 -15.05 -29.69
C SER A 433 -24.59 -15.13 -30.81
N PRO A 434 -25.11 -14.02 -31.36
CA PRO A 434 -25.97 -14.08 -32.54
C PRO A 434 -25.24 -14.61 -33.79
N LEU A 435 -23.94 -14.30 -33.95
CA LEU A 435 -23.16 -14.74 -35.11
C LEU A 435 -22.95 -16.26 -35.13
N VAL A 436 -22.60 -16.86 -33.99
CA VAL A 436 -22.46 -18.32 -33.90
C VAL A 436 -23.81 -19.02 -34.02
N TYR A 437 -24.86 -18.43 -33.44
CA TYR A 437 -26.23 -18.94 -33.56
C TYR A 437 -26.66 -19.01 -35.02
N LEU A 438 -26.48 -17.92 -35.78
CA LEU A 438 -26.84 -17.88 -37.19
C LEU A 438 -26.02 -18.89 -38.00
N ALA A 439 -24.70 -18.94 -37.80
CA ALA A 439 -23.81 -19.84 -38.53
C ALA A 439 -24.14 -21.33 -38.32
N GLU A 440 -24.48 -21.72 -37.09
CA GLU A 440 -24.85 -23.09 -36.76
C GLU A 440 -26.30 -23.41 -37.15
N ASN A 441 -27.23 -22.46 -37.00
CA ASN A 441 -28.64 -22.64 -37.33
C ASN A 441 -28.85 -22.80 -38.86
N GLU A 442 -28.18 -22.00 -39.69
CA GLU A 442 -28.23 -22.17 -41.15
C GLU A 442 -27.60 -23.47 -41.63
N SER A 443 -26.65 -24.02 -40.87
CA SER A 443 -25.98 -25.27 -41.21
C SER A 443 -26.83 -26.52 -40.91
N GLY A 444 -27.94 -26.39 -40.17
CA GLY A 444 -28.95 -27.43 -39.92
C GLY A 444 -28.45 -28.68 -39.18
N LYS A 445 -27.25 -28.64 -38.58
CA LYS A 445 -26.53 -29.84 -38.10
C LYS A 445 -26.54 -30.05 -36.58
N VAL A 446 -26.93 -29.07 -35.76
CA VAL A 446 -26.82 -29.19 -34.29
C VAL A 446 -27.90 -28.39 -33.54
N LEU A 447 -28.61 -29.04 -32.61
CA LEU A 447 -29.62 -28.45 -31.71
C LEU A 447 -29.02 -27.77 -30.45
N GLU A 448 -27.69 -27.79 -30.27
CA GLU A 448 -27.02 -27.25 -29.07
C GLU A 448 -27.23 -25.72 -28.96
N PHE A 449 -27.22 -25.00 -30.08
CA PHE A 449 -27.47 -23.56 -30.14
C PHE A 449 -28.96 -23.25 -30.31
N THR A 450 -29.77 -23.53 -29.29
CA THR A 450 -31.24 -23.38 -29.33
C THR A 450 -31.72 -21.93 -29.46
N SER A 451 -31.01 -20.99 -28.85
CA SER A 451 -31.39 -19.58 -28.80
C SER A 451 -30.17 -18.67 -28.63
N ILE A 452 -30.34 -17.38 -28.94
CA ILE A 452 -29.28 -16.38 -28.73
C ILE A 452 -28.86 -16.31 -27.24
N PRO A 453 -29.79 -16.26 -26.25
CA PRO A 453 -29.39 -16.30 -24.84
C PRO A 453 -28.68 -17.58 -24.42
N ALA A 454 -29.07 -18.74 -24.96
CA ALA A 454 -28.32 -19.98 -24.74
C ALA A 454 -26.90 -19.89 -25.32
N SER A 455 -26.73 -19.20 -26.44
CA SER A 455 -25.43 -18.94 -27.07
C SER A 455 -24.56 -17.96 -26.29
N TYR A 456 -25.11 -17.19 -25.32
CA TYR A 456 -24.30 -16.38 -24.40
C TYR A 456 -23.43 -17.26 -23.51
N TRP A 457 -23.94 -18.42 -23.06
CA TRP A 457 -23.17 -19.36 -22.25
C TRP A 457 -21.91 -19.80 -22.99
N TRP A 458 -22.06 -20.25 -24.25
CA TRP A 458 -20.93 -20.60 -25.10
C TRP A 458 -19.94 -19.44 -25.31
N ALA A 459 -20.44 -18.23 -25.57
CA ALA A 459 -19.57 -17.07 -25.77
C ALA A 459 -18.80 -16.70 -24.49
N ILE A 460 -19.44 -16.74 -23.32
CA ILE A 460 -18.79 -16.49 -22.03
C ILE A 460 -17.65 -17.49 -21.81
N ILE A 461 -17.92 -18.79 -21.90
CA ILE A 461 -16.91 -19.83 -21.62
C ILE A 461 -15.78 -19.84 -22.66
N SER A 462 -16.06 -19.52 -23.92
CA SER A 462 -15.07 -19.47 -24.99
C SER A 462 -14.19 -18.23 -24.89
N MET A 463 -14.80 -17.05 -24.67
CA MET A 463 -14.06 -15.79 -24.52
C MET A 463 -13.22 -15.77 -23.25
N THR A 464 -13.70 -16.38 -22.17
CA THR A 464 -12.95 -16.51 -20.92
C THR A 464 -11.94 -17.67 -20.94
N THR A 465 -11.80 -18.37 -22.07
CA THR A 465 -10.87 -19.49 -22.27
C THR A 465 -11.08 -20.69 -21.32
N VAL A 466 -12.29 -20.83 -20.76
CA VAL A 466 -12.66 -21.97 -19.90
C VAL A 466 -12.95 -23.21 -20.74
N GLY A 467 -13.81 -23.09 -21.75
CA GLY A 467 -14.06 -24.13 -22.75
C GLY A 467 -14.48 -25.50 -22.21
N TYR A 468 -15.61 -25.59 -21.50
CA TYR A 468 -16.12 -26.87 -20.98
C TYR A 468 -16.37 -27.93 -22.07
N GLY A 469 -16.65 -27.51 -23.31
CA GLY A 469 -16.87 -28.41 -24.45
C GLY A 469 -18.29 -28.99 -24.51
N ASP A 470 -19.21 -28.46 -23.72
CA ASP A 470 -20.64 -28.79 -23.69
C ASP A 470 -21.41 -28.22 -24.89
N MET A 471 -20.93 -27.12 -25.48
CA MET A 471 -21.42 -26.54 -26.72
C MET A 471 -20.25 -26.23 -27.65
N VAL A 472 -20.26 -26.72 -28.90
CA VAL A 472 -19.16 -26.49 -29.85
C VAL A 472 -19.68 -26.27 -31.27
N PRO A 473 -19.33 -25.15 -31.95
CA PRO A 473 -19.73 -24.94 -33.33
C PRO A 473 -19.04 -25.94 -34.26
N ARG A 474 -19.83 -26.62 -35.09
CA ARG A 474 -19.33 -27.66 -36.01
C ARG A 474 -19.29 -27.21 -37.45
N SER A 475 -20.02 -26.15 -37.78
CA SER A 475 -19.99 -25.57 -39.12
C SER A 475 -18.70 -24.82 -39.37
N ILE A 476 -18.24 -24.81 -40.63
CA ILE A 476 -17.09 -24.00 -41.06
C ILE A 476 -17.29 -22.50 -40.72
N PRO A 477 -18.44 -21.85 -41.02
CA PRO A 477 -18.67 -20.46 -40.61
C PRO A 477 -18.68 -20.29 -39.08
N GLY A 478 -19.26 -21.23 -38.33
CA GLY A 478 -19.27 -21.21 -36.87
C GLY A 478 -17.87 -21.35 -36.27
N GLN A 479 -17.00 -22.16 -36.88
CA GLN A 479 -15.59 -22.28 -36.48
C GLN A 479 -14.80 -20.99 -36.76
N MET A 480 -15.10 -20.27 -37.84
CA MET A 480 -14.50 -18.95 -38.10
C MET A 480 -14.96 -17.93 -37.06
N VAL A 481 -16.24 -17.93 -36.70
CA VAL A 481 -16.77 -17.10 -35.62
C VAL A 481 -16.10 -17.46 -34.28
N ALA A 482 -15.94 -18.75 -33.97
CA ALA A 482 -15.26 -19.23 -32.78
C ALA A 482 -13.80 -18.77 -32.71
N LEU A 483 -13.07 -18.86 -33.82
CA LEU A 483 -11.69 -18.37 -33.88
C LEU A 483 -11.62 -16.86 -33.59
N SER A 484 -12.53 -16.09 -34.19
CA SER A 484 -12.60 -14.64 -33.98
C SER A 484 -13.00 -14.26 -32.55
N SER A 485 -13.93 -14.98 -31.94
CA SER A 485 -14.42 -14.71 -30.58
C SER A 485 -13.37 -15.04 -29.52
N ILE A 486 -12.66 -16.17 -29.66
CA ILE A 486 -11.58 -16.58 -28.74
C ILE A 486 -10.42 -15.57 -28.83
N LEU A 487 -10.00 -15.20 -30.05
CA LEU A 487 -8.93 -14.22 -30.23
C LEU A 487 -9.30 -12.86 -29.62
N SER A 488 -10.54 -12.41 -29.86
CA SER A 488 -11.06 -11.17 -29.26
C SER A 488 -11.11 -11.25 -27.73
N GLY A 489 -11.57 -12.37 -27.16
CA GLY A 489 -11.64 -12.58 -25.71
C GLY A 489 -10.28 -12.51 -25.02
N ILE A 490 -9.25 -13.15 -25.59
CA ILE A 490 -7.87 -13.08 -25.08
C ILE A 490 -7.37 -11.63 -25.06
N LEU A 491 -7.59 -10.87 -26.13
CA LEU A 491 -7.16 -9.47 -26.22
C LEU A 491 -7.92 -8.57 -25.22
N ILE A 492 -9.23 -8.74 -25.10
CA ILE A 492 -10.09 -7.97 -24.18
C ILE A 492 -9.71 -8.24 -22.73
N MET A 493 -9.44 -9.49 -22.34
CA MET A 493 -9.07 -9.83 -20.97
C MET A 493 -7.64 -9.41 -20.61
N ALA A 494 -6.69 -9.48 -21.55
CA ALA A 494 -5.29 -9.20 -21.29
C ALA A 494 -5.03 -7.74 -20.85
N PHE A 495 -5.69 -6.77 -21.48
CA PHE A 495 -5.42 -5.35 -21.21
C PHE A 495 -5.81 -4.92 -19.79
N PRO A 496 -7.06 -5.10 -19.31
CA PRO A 496 -7.43 -4.74 -17.94
C PRO A 496 -6.71 -5.60 -16.89
N ALA A 497 -6.45 -6.89 -17.16
CA ALA A 497 -5.75 -7.75 -16.22
C ALA A 497 -4.35 -7.22 -15.87
N THR A 498 -3.59 -6.72 -16.86
CA THR A 498 -2.28 -6.12 -16.62
C THR A 498 -2.34 -4.82 -15.81
N SER A 499 -3.35 -3.97 -16.09
CA SER A 499 -3.58 -2.72 -15.37
C SER A 499 -3.97 -2.98 -13.90
N ILE A 500 -4.94 -3.89 -13.69
CA ILE A 500 -5.39 -4.32 -12.37
C ILE A 500 -4.22 -4.90 -11.57
N PHE A 501 -3.38 -5.73 -12.18
CA PHE A 501 -2.20 -6.29 -11.54
C PHE A 501 -1.21 -5.21 -11.09
N HIS A 502 -0.95 -4.21 -11.94
CA HIS A 502 -0.04 -3.11 -11.60
C HIS A 502 -0.59 -2.27 -10.44
N THR A 503 -1.89 -1.93 -10.46
CA THR A 503 -2.55 -1.17 -9.40
C THR A 503 -2.63 -1.96 -8.09
N PHE A 504 -2.87 -3.27 -8.17
CA PHE A 504 -2.81 -4.18 -7.04
C PHE A 504 -1.41 -4.21 -6.41
N SER A 505 -0.37 -4.40 -7.22
CA SER A 505 1.03 -4.44 -6.77
C SER A 505 1.43 -3.13 -6.07
N HIS A 506 1.08 -1.99 -6.67
CA HIS A 506 1.34 -0.67 -6.08
C HIS A 506 0.62 -0.49 -4.74
N SER A 507 -0.69 -0.75 -4.69
CA SER A 507 -1.49 -0.60 -3.47
C SER A 507 -1.06 -1.57 -2.37
N TYR A 508 -0.67 -2.79 -2.72
CA TYR A 508 -0.12 -3.76 -1.78
C TYR A 508 1.21 -3.30 -1.20
N ALA A 509 2.12 -2.77 -2.03
CA ALA A 509 3.39 -2.21 -1.56
C ALA A 509 3.18 -0.99 -0.65
N GLU A 510 2.22 -0.14 -0.97
CA GLU A 510 1.82 1.03 -0.17
C GLU A 510 1.27 0.61 1.20
N LEU A 511 0.25 -0.26 1.23
CA LEU A 511 -0.35 -0.75 2.47
C LEU A 511 0.67 -1.48 3.34
N ARG A 512 1.55 -2.29 2.75
CA ARG A 512 2.62 -2.96 3.47
C ARG A 512 3.60 -1.97 4.11
N LYS A 513 3.88 -0.83 3.46
CA LYS A 513 4.69 0.25 4.04
C LYS A 513 3.95 0.94 5.17
N ARG A 514 2.68 1.31 5.00
CA ARG A 514 1.84 1.93 6.04
C ARG A 514 1.77 1.04 7.29
N HIS A 515 1.53 -0.25 7.12
CA HIS A 515 1.50 -1.23 8.22
C HIS A 515 2.84 -1.31 8.97
N LYS A 516 3.97 -1.29 8.24
CA LYS A 516 5.31 -1.24 8.87
C LYS A 516 5.56 0.07 9.63
N ARG A 517 5.11 1.22 9.09
CA ARG A 517 5.25 2.53 9.76
C ARG A 517 4.44 2.57 11.05
N LEU A 518 3.18 2.13 10.99
CA LEU A 518 2.29 2.08 12.15
C LEU A 518 2.86 1.16 13.25
N HIS A 519 3.38 -0.01 12.88
CA HIS A 519 4.09 -0.88 13.85
C HIS A 519 5.35 -0.24 14.43
N ALA A 520 6.13 0.48 13.62
CA ALA A 520 7.32 1.19 14.12
C ALA A 520 6.94 2.32 15.09
N GLN A 521 5.88 3.08 14.78
CA GLN A 521 5.35 4.14 15.66
C GLN A 521 4.80 3.57 16.97
N LEU A 522 3.98 2.51 16.91
CA LEU A 522 3.46 1.85 18.11
C LEU A 522 4.58 1.30 18.99
N THR A 523 5.62 0.70 18.40
CA THR A 523 6.80 0.24 19.13
C THR A 523 7.52 1.40 19.81
N ARG A 524 7.66 2.57 19.14
CA ARG A 524 8.28 3.77 19.72
C ARG A 524 7.49 4.35 20.88
N ILE A 525 6.16 4.44 20.75
CA ILE A 525 5.28 4.91 21.83
C ILE A 525 5.36 3.97 23.03
N ARG A 526 5.32 2.64 22.79
CA ARG A 526 5.48 1.64 23.85
C ARG A 526 6.82 1.80 24.57
N SER A 527 7.91 2.00 23.82
CA SER A 527 9.23 2.24 24.42
C SER A 527 9.29 3.56 25.22
N ALA A 528 8.65 4.63 24.73
CA ALA A 528 8.59 5.91 25.44
C ALA A 528 7.80 5.81 26.75
N ASN A 529 6.67 5.11 26.74
CA ASN A 529 5.88 4.86 27.96
C ASN A 529 6.66 4.00 28.97
N THR A 530 7.38 2.96 28.53
CA THR A 530 8.22 2.16 29.44
C THR A 530 9.42 2.92 30.00
N ILE A 531 9.89 3.97 29.32
CA ILE A 531 10.95 4.86 29.82
C ILE A 531 10.34 5.82 30.84
N SER A 532 9.22 6.46 30.52
CA SER A 532 8.48 7.35 31.43
C SER A 532 8.07 6.66 32.73
N GLU A 533 7.58 5.42 32.68
CA GLU A 533 7.23 4.63 33.89
C GLU A 533 8.46 4.31 34.75
N ARG A 534 9.61 4.08 34.10
CA ARG A 534 10.87 3.76 34.78
C ARG A 534 11.52 5.00 35.39
N ASP A 535 11.39 6.14 34.74
CA ASP A 535 11.84 7.44 35.26
C ASP A 535 10.97 7.89 36.45
N THR A 536 9.64 7.72 36.38
CA THR A 536 8.76 7.99 37.54
C THR A 536 9.03 7.06 38.72
N PHE A 537 9.39 5.79 38.48
CA PHE A 537 9.75 4.85 39.55
C PHE A 537 11.07 5.24 40.23
N ASN A 538 12.06 5.65 39.44
CA ASN A 538 13.35 6.14 39.94
C ASN A 538 13.20 7.48 40.72
N GLU A 539 12.33 8.40 40.27
CA GLU A 539 12.06 9.63 41.03
C GLU A 539 11.37 9.32 42.37
N SER A 540 10.43 8.38 42.41
CA SER A 540 9.81 7.95 43.68
C SER A 540 10.76 7.19 44.61
N GLU A 541 11.71 6.41 44.09
CA GLU A 541 12.78 5.81 44.91
C GLU A 541 13.80 6.85 45.39
N SER A 542 14.08 7.89 44.60
CA SER A 542 14.95 9.00 45.03
C SER A 542 14.32 9.86 46.13
N PHE A 543 13.00 10.06 46.09
CA PHE A 543 12.27 10.79 47.13
C PHE A 543 12.13 9.96 48.42
N ALA A 544 12.07 8.63 48.31
CA ALA A 544 12.04 7.73 49.47
C ALA A 544 13.42 7.50 50.12
N SER A 545 14.52 7.89 49.47
CA SER A 545 15.89 7.76 49.99
C SER A 545 16.46 9.04 50.59
N ASP A 546 15.76 10.17 50.48
CA ASP A 546 16.18 11.47 51.04
C ASP A 546 15.46 11.84 52.36
N GLU A 547 14.59 10.96 52.89
CA GLU A 547 13.81 11.21 54.12
C GLU A 547 14.46 10.65 55.40
N SER A 548 15.79 10.51 55.43
CA SER A 548 16.53 10.06 56.62
C SER A 548 17.82 10.83 56.90
N GLU A 549 17.76 12.13 57.11
CA GLU A 549 18.61 12.79 58.11
C GLU A 549 18.22 14.26 58.35
N TYR A 550 18.46 14.72 59.58
CA TYR A 550 18.38 16.09 60.14
C TYR A 550 17.09 16.51 60.89
N PRO A 551 17.19 16.77 62.21
CA PRO A 551 16.10 17.33 63.00
C PRO A 551 16.18 18.87 63.03
N ILE A 552 15.11 19.57 62.66
CA ILE A 552 14.98 21.01 62.89
C ILE A 552 14.00 21.25 64.05
N LYS A 553 14.56 21.74 65.16
CA LYS A 553 13.82 22.26 66.34
C LYS A 553 13.06 23.53 65.95
N TYR A 554 11.77 23.59 66.27
CA TYR A 554 11.05 24.85 66.46
C TYR A 554 10.53 24.95 67.89
N ILE A 555 10.88 26.07 68.52
CA ILE A 555 10.48 26.53 69.84
C ILE A 555 9.14 27.27 69.68
N PHE A 556 8.10 26.84 70.38
CA PHE A 556 6.88 27.64 70.57
C PHE A 556 7.01 28.45 71.88
N LYS A 557 6.79 29.76 71.79
CA LYS A 557 6.55 30.66 72.92
C LYS A 557 5.25 31.40 72.63
N GLY A 558 4.29 31.30 73.56
CA GLY A 558 3.05 32.10 73.60
C GLY A 558 1.87 31.41 72.94
#